data_AF-A0A929W120-F1
#
_entry.id   AF-A0A929W120-F1
#
_cell.length_a   1.000
_cell.length_b   1.000
_cell.length_c   1.000
_cell.angle_alpha   90.00
_cell.angle_beta   90.00
_cell.angle_gamma   90.00
#
_symmetry.space_group_name_H-M   'P 1'
#
loop_
_entity.id
_entity.type
_entity.pdbx_description
1 polymer ?
#
loop_
_entity_poly.entity_id
_entity_poly.type
_entity_poly.pdbx_seq_one_letter_code
_entity_poly.pdbx_strand_id
1 'polypeptide(L)'
;MDKNINIKVKVWRQRGPEVKGAFETYELHNISQGSSFLEMMDILNEQLVREGKEPVVFDHDCREGICGMCSLYINGHPHGPDDSITTCQLHMRRFNEGDTITIEPWRSAGFPIIRDLMVDRSAYDKIIQAGGFVSVNTGGVPDANAIPIPKAHADMAMDAAACIGCGACAAACKNGSAMLFVSAKVSQLALLPQGRVEAARRAKAMVAKMDELGFGNCTNTRA
;
A
#
# COMPACT_ATOMS: atom_id res chain seq x y z
N MET A 1 17.39 -27.23 -0.60
CA MET A 1 16.14 -27.70 -1.23
C MET A 1 15.02 -27.04 -0.46
N ASP A 2 14.22 -26.23 -1.16
CA ASP A 2 13.03 -25.65 -0.56
C ASP A 2 12.10 -26.79 -0.14
N LYS A 3 11.59 -26.71 1.10
CA LYS A 3 10.66 -27.70 1.63
C LYS A 3 9.25 -27.22 1.32
N ASN A 4 8.35 -28.16 1.13
CA ASN A 4 6.92 -27.85 1.09
C ASN A 4 6.38 -27.88 2.52
N ILE A 5 5.45 -26.99 2.82
CA ILE A 5 4.82 -26.85 4.13
C ILE A 5 3.30 -26.96 4.02
N ASN A 6 2.64 -27.45 5.06
CA ASN A 6 1.19 -27.32 5.22
C ASN A 6 0.89 -26.18 6.19
N ILE A 7 -0.10 -25.37 5.88
CA ILE A 7 -0.47 -24.18 6.64
C ILE A 7 -1.98 -24.01 6.72
N LYS A 8 -2.42 -23.16 7.64
CA LYS A 8 -3.78 -22.65 7.69
C LYS A 8 -3.77 -21.19 7.28
N VAL A 9 -4.71 -20.79 6.45
CA VAL A 9 -4.89 -19.40 6.06
C VAL A 9 -6.23 -18.91 6.60
N LYS A 10 -6.18 -17.99 7.56
CA LYS A 10 -7.32 -17.32 8.15
C LYS A 10 -7.53 -15.98 7.45
N VAL A 11 -8.50 -15.93 6.55
CA VAL A 11 -8.72 -14.79 5.64
C VAL A 11 -9.96 -14.02 6.04
N TRP A 12 -9.89 -12.69 6.06
CA TRP A 12 -11.07 -11.84 6.15
C TRP A 12 -11.92 -11.96 4.87
N ARG A 13 -13.18 -12.36 5.02
CA ARG A 13 -14.18 -12.45 3.95
C ARG A 13 -15.26 -11.41 4.18
N GLN A 14 -15.60 -10.67 3.13
CA GLN A 14 -16.63 -9.63 3.16
C GLN A 14 -17.17 -9.38 1.75
N ARG A 15 -18.44 -9.70 1.52
CA ARG A 15 -19.04 -9.65 0.17
C ARG A 15 -19.20 -8.24 -0.43
N GLY A 16 -19.13 -7.20 0.40
CA GLY A 16 -19.29 -5.81 -0.02
C GLY A 16 -19.05 -4.83 1.13
N PRO A 17 -18.98 -3.51 0.85
CA PRO A 17 -18.65 -2.48 1.85
C PRO A 17 -19.60 -2.46 3.05
N GLU A 18 -20.90 -2.67 2.80
CA GLU A 18 -21.95 -2.60 3.84
C GLU A 18 -22.27 -3.95 4.51
N VAL A 19 -21.59 -5.02 4.09
CA VAL A 19 -21.82 -6.36 4.63
C VAL A 19 -20.85 -6.61 5.78
N LYS A 20 -21.35 -7.10 6.91
CA LYS A 20 -20.48 -7.51 8.02
C LYS A 20 -19.56 -8.65 7.57
N GLY A 21 -18.24 -8.39 7.59
CA GLY A 21 -17.24 -9.41 7.31
C GLY A 21 -17.00 -10.38 8.47
N ALA A 22 -16.34 -11.49 8.16
CA ALA A 22 -15.92 -12.50 9.12
C ALA A 22 -14.63 -13.18 8.65
N PHE A 23 -13.93 -13.83 9.58
CA PHE A 23 -12.80 -14.67 9.22
C PHE A 23 -13.28 -16.07 8.80
N GLU A 24 -12.75 -16.54 7.68
CA GLU A 24 -12.82 -17.94 7.28
C GLU A 24 -11.42 -18.55 7.31
N THR A 25 -11.32 -19.83 7.61
CA THR A 25 -10.03 -20.55 7.68
C THR A 25 -10.01 -21.65 6.63
N TYR A 26 -8.94 -21.69 5.85
CA TYR A 26 -8.69 -22.71 4.84
C TYR A 26 -7.39 -23.44 5.16
N GLU A 27 -7.37 -24.75 4.90
CA GLU A 27 -6.15 -25.55 5.02
C GLU A 27 -5.52 -25.65 3.63
N LEU A 28 -4.22 -25.34 3.55
CA LEU A 28 -3.44 -25.48 2.34
C LEU A 28 -2.32 -26.48 2.60
N HIS A 29 -2.18 -27.43 1.69
CA HIS A 29 -1.20 -28.50 1.81
C HIS A 29 -0.13 -28.37 0.72
N ASN A 30 1.07 -28.82 1.05
CA ASN A 30 2.18 -28.94 0.12
C ASN A 30 2.58 -27.61 -0.58
N ILE A 31 2.54 -26.50 0.17
CA ILE A 31 2.93 -25.18 -0.33
C ILE A 31 4.44 -25.06 -0.38
N SER A 32 5.00 -24.77 -1.55
CA SER A 32 6.44 -24.58 -1.71
C SER A 32 6.90 -23.32 -0.96
N GLN A 33 7.95 -23.44 -0.15
CA GLN A 33 8.60 -22.28 0.46
C GLN A 33 9.24 -21.33 -0.56
N GLY A 34 9.49 -21.80 -1.79
CA GLY A 34 9.96 -20.97 -2.91
C GLY A 34 8.87 -20.09 -3.52
N SER A 35 7.58 -20.39 -3.28
CA SER A 35 6.47 -19.59 -3.77
C SER A 35 6.41 -18.22 -3.07
N SER A 36 6.01 -17.21 -3.83
CA SER A 36 5.57 -15.94 -3.29
C SER A 36 4.24 -16.09 -2.54
N PHE A 37 3.94 -15.12 -1.69
CA PHE A 37 2.70 -15.08 -0.94
C PHE A 37 1.48 -14.96 -1.85
N LEU A 38 1.60 -14.22 -2.95
CA LEU A 38 0.49 -14.09 -3.92
C LEU A 38 0.27 -15.39 -4.69
N GLU A 39 1.31 -16.15 -5.01
CA GLU A 39 1.12 -17.49 -5.60
C GLU A 39 0.43 -18.45 -4.62
N MET A 40 0.71 -18.35 -3.32
CA MET A 40 -0.04 -19.10 -2.31
C MET A 40 -1.52 -18.70 -2.28
N MET A 41 -1.82 -17.40 -2.43
CA MET A 41 -3.20 -16.93 -2.57
C MET A 41 -3.87 -17.40 -3.87
N ASP A 42 -3.11 -17.48 -4.97
CA ASP A 42 -3.59 -18.04 -6.24
C ASP A 42 -3.94 -19.53 -6.08
N ILE A 43 -3.10 -20.31 -5.40
CA ILE A 43 -3.35 -21.73 -5.07
C ILE A 43 -4.62 -21.88 -4.21
N LEU A 44 -4.80 -21.03 -3.21
CA LEU A 44 -6.04 -21.01 -2.41
C LEU A 44 -7.26 -20.74 -3.29
N ASN A 45 -7.18 -19.74 -4.18
CA ASN A 45 -8.28 -19.42 -5.08
C ASN A 45 -8.58 -20.55 -6.06
N GLU A 46 -7.57 -21.23 -6.61
CA GLU A 46 -7.76 -22.42 -7.43
C GLU A 46 -8.49 -23.54 -6.68
N GLN A 47 -8.12 -23.80 -5.42
CA GLN A 47 -8.80 -24.76 -4.57
C GLN A 47 -10.28 -24.38 -4.39
N LEU A 48 -10.55 -23.12 -4.03
CA LEU A 48 -11.93 -22.64 -3.83
C LEU A 48 -12.77 -22.78 -5.11
N VAL A 49 -12.22 -22.45 -6.28
CA VAL A 49 -12.90 -22.61 -7.57
C VAL A 49 -13.24 -24.08 -7.85
N ARG A 50 -12.31 -25.01 -7.60
CA ARG A 50 -12.55 -26.46 -7.78
C ARG A 50 -13.63 -26.99 -6.85
N GLU A 51 -13.76 -26.41 -5.65
CA GLU A 51 -14.82 -26.71 -4.69
C GLU A 51 -16.16 -26.01 -5.00
N GLY A 52 -16.24 -25.25 -6.10
CA GLY A 52 -17.44 -24.49 -6.47
C GLY A 52 -17.71 -23.28 -5.55
N LYS A 53 -16.68 -22.79 -4.85
CA LYS A 53 -16.74 -21.63 -3.96
C LYS A 53 -16.21 -20.37 -4.64
N GLU A 54 -16.61 -19.21 -4.14
CA GLU A 54 -16.09 -17.93 -4.62
C GLU A 54 -14.64 -17.71 -4.16
N PRO A 55 -13.73 -17.35 -5.10
CA PRO A 55 -12.38 -16.92 -4.76
C PRO A 55 -12.35 -15.78 -3.74
N VAL A 56 -11.26 -15.70 -2.99
CA VAL A 56 -10.92 -14.51 -2.20
C VAL A 56 -10.50 -13.39 -3.14
N VAL A 57 -11.12 -12.23 -2.99
CA VAL A 57 -10.76 -11.04 -3.76
C VAL A 57 -9.61 -10.28 -3.08
N PHE A 58 -8.53 -10.06 -3.82
CA PHE A 58 -7.38 -9.25 -3.40
C PHE A 58 -6.73 -8.57 -4.61
N ASP A 59 -6.18 -7.38 -4.38
CA ASP A 59 -5.54 -6.57 -5.42
C ASP A 59 -4.07 -6.93 -5.61
N HIS A 60 -3.64 -7.04 -6.86
CA HIS A 60 -2.24 -7.16 -7.26
C HIS A 60 -2.07 -6.79 -8.74
N ASP A 61 -0.85 -6.42 -9.14
CA ASP A 61 -0.54 -6.09 -10.54
C ASP A 61 0.92 -6.45 -10.86
N CYS A 62 1.87 -5.54 -10.62
CA CYS A 62 3.26 -5.69 -11.09
C CYS A 62 4.06 -6.89 -10.54
N ARG A 63 3.66 -7.48 -9.41
CA ARG A 63 4.35 -8.57 -8.66
C ARG A 63 5.83 -8.35 -8.29
N GLU A 64 6.40 -7.19 -8.56
CA GLU A 64 7.83 -6.87 -8.33
C GLU A 64 8.06 -5.81 -7.25
N GLY A 65 6.99 -5.35 -6.57
CA GLY A 65 7.06 -4.42 -5.45
C GLY A 65 7.16 -2.94 -5.80
N ILE A 66 6.71 -2.54 -7.01
CA ILE A 66 6.81 -1.16 -7.47
C ILE A 66 5.47 -0.43 -7.66
N CYS A 67 4.36 -1.13 -7.97
CA CYS A 67 3.06 -0.47 -8.17
C CYS A 67 2.31 -0.12 -6.86
N GLY A 68 2.71 -0.74 -5.75
CA GLY A 68 2.04 -0.59 -4.45
C GLY A 68 0.63 -1.18 -4.36
N MET A 69 0.23 -2.07 -5.28
CA MET A 69 -1.14 -2.59 -5.35
C MET A 69 -1.47 -3.66 -4.30
N CYS A 70 -0.52 -4.54 -3.99
CA CYS A 70 -0.68 -5.72 -3.13
C CYS A 70 -0.87 -5.38 -1.63
N SER A 71 -2.05 -4.89 -1.31
CA SER A 71 -2.41 -4.20 -0.08
C SER A 71 -2.92 -5.14 1.03
N LEU A 72 -2.06 -6.02 1.58
CA LEU A 72 -2.46 -7.02 2.57
C LEU A 72 -1.80 -6.84 3.93
N TYR A 73 -2.61 -6.90 5.00
CA TYR A 73 -2.15 -6.91 6.38
C TYR A 73 -2.05 -8.37 6.84
N ILE A 74 -0.83 -8.84 7.04
CA ILE A 74 -0.53 -10.26 7.21
C ILE A 74 0.11 -10.45 8.58
N ASN A 75 -0.49 -11.30 9.42
CA ASN A 75 -0.05 -11.59 10.79
C ASN A 75 0.20 -10.33 11.65
N GLY A 76 -0.62 -9.29 11.47
CA GLY A 76 -0.47 -8.06 12.25
C GLY A 76 0.48 -7.03 11.66
N HIS A 77 1.05 -7.28 10.47
CA HIS A 77 2.01 -6.39 9.82
C HIS A 77 1.55 -6.01 8.40
N PRO A 78 1.64 -4.73 7.98
CA PRO A 78 1.46 -4.38 6.58
C PRO A 78 2.52 -5.09 5.73
N HIS A 79 2.09 -5.74 4.65
CA HIS A 79 2.95 -6.55 3.77
C HIS A 79 3.55 -7.82 4.39
N GLY A 80 3.27 -8.10 5.66
CA GLY A 80 3.70 -9.29 6.36
C GLY A 80 4.99 -9.14 7.17
N PRO A 81 5.55 -10.26 7.64
CA PRO A 81 6.57 -10.26 8.70
C PRO A 81 8.01 -10.03 8.21
N ASP A 82 8.24 -9.83 6.91
CA ASP A 82 9.56 -9.57 6.35
C ASP A 82 9.77 -8.07 6.15
N ASP A 83 11.00 -7.61 6.28
CA ASP A 83 11.32 -6.19 6.29
C ASP A 83 11.55 -5.63 4.88
N SER A 84 11.16 -4.37 4.67
CA SER A 84 11.45 -3.59 3.46
C SER A 84 10.96 -4.21 2.14
N ILE A 85 9.86 -4.95 2.20
CA ILE A 85 9.24 -5.56 1.02
C ILE A 85 7.75 -5.21 0.93
N THR A 86 7.17 -5.51 -0.23
CA THR A 86 5.71 -5.54 -0.41
C THR A 86 5.19 -6.98 -0.37
N THR A 87 3.88 -7.17 -0.22
CA THR A 87 3.25 -8.50 -0.15
C THR A 87 3.63 -9.41 -1.32
N CYS A 88 3.80 -8.87 -2.54
CA CYS A 88 4.16 -9.69 -3.70
C CYS A 88 5.61 -10.20 -3.65
N GLN A 89 6.46 -9.57 -2.85
CA GLN A 89 7.83 -10.00 -2.59
C GLN A 89 7.95 -10.86 -1.32
N LEU A 90 6.87 -11.00 -0.55
CA LEU A 90 6.84 -11.91 0.59
C LEU A 90 6.85 -13.34 0.06
N HIS A 91 7.71 -14.18 0.61
CA HIS A 91 7.83 -15.58 0.21
C HIS A 91 7.41 -16.53 1.33
N MET A 92 6.92 -17.71 0.95
CA MET A 92 6.43 -18.70 1.88
C MET A 92 7.53 -19.29 2.78
N ARG A 93 8.82 -19.16 2.41
CA ARG A 93 9.98 -19.44 3.29
C ARG A 93 10.03 -18.62 4.60
N ARG A 94 9.19 -17.59 4.74
CA ARG A 94 9.03 -16.83 6.00
C ARG A 94 8.06 -17.48 6.98
N PHE A 95 7.42 -18.57 6.59
CA PHE A 95 6.45 -19.32 7.38
C PHE A 95 6.91 -20.77 7.56
N ASN A 96 6.36 -21.43 8.58
CA ASN A 96 6.72 -22.77 9.02
C ASN A 96 5.55 -23.76 8.82
N GLU A 97 5.88 -25.05 8.86
CA GLU A 97 4.89 -26.14 8.91
C GLU A 97 3.92 -25.94 10.08
N GLY A 98 2.62 -26.04 9.79
CA GLY A 98 1.54 -25.91 10.77
C GLY A 98 1.16 -24.47 11.12
N ASP A 99 1.83 -23.45 10.55
CA ASP A 99 1.52 -22.05 10.84
C ASP A 99 0.09 -21.69 10.44
N THR A 100 -0.53 -20.80 11.22
CA THR A 100 -1.78 -20.12 10.84
C THR A 100 -1.48 -18.69 10.43
N ILE A 101 -1.65 -18.40 9.15
CA ILE A 101 -1.44 -17.08 8.56
C ILE A 101 -2.77 -16.32 8.56
N THR A 102 -2.83 -15.20 9.28
CA THR A 102 -4.00 -14.30 9.28
C THR A 102 -3.82 -13.22 8.23
N ILE A 103 -4.81 -13.05 7.36
CA ILE A 103 -4.79 -12.11 6.24
C ILE A 103 -6.01 -11.19 6.33
N GLU A 104 -5.74 -9.89 6.30
CA GLU A 104 -6.74 -8.84 6.47
C GLU A 104 -6.55 -7.75 5.41
N PRO A 105 -7.62 -7.01 5.05
CA PRO A 105 -7.49 -5.80 4.26
C PRO A 105 -6.72 -4.72 5.02
N TRP A 106 -6.35 -3.64 4.33
CA TRP A 106 -5.91 -2.41 5.00
C TRP A 106 -6.92 -1.93 6.05
N ARG A 107 -6.39 -1.62 7.23
CA ARG A 107 -7.15 -1.13 8.38
C ARG A 107 -7.08 0.40 8.42
N SER A 108 -7.83 1.08 7.56
CA SER A 108 -7.93 2.54 7.58
C SER A 108 -9.29 2.99 7.08
N ALA A 109 -9.90 3.98 7.73
CA ALA A 109 -11.15 4.58 7.27
C ALA A 109 -11.01 5.22 5.88
N GLY A 110 -9.82 5.75 5.55
CA GLY A 110 -9.51 6.28 4.22
C GLY A 110 -9.31 5.21 3.14
N PHE A 111 -9.33 3.92 3.51
CA PHE A 111 -9.28 2.77 2.60
C PHE A 111 -10.43 1.80 2.87
N PRO A 112 -11.68 2.20 2.57
CA PRO A 112 -12.83 1.35 2.84
C PRO A 112 -12.78 0.06 2.02
N ILE A 113 -13.26 -1.04 2.60
CA ILE A 113 -13.28 -2.36 1.95
C ILE A 113 -14.27 -2.33 0.78
N ILE A 114 -13.82 -2.79 -0.39
CA ILE A 114 -14.68 -3.05 -1.55
C ILE A 114 -15.24 -4.47 -1.44
N ARG A 115 -14.36 -5.47 -1.31
CA ARG A 115 -14.71 -6.89 -1.14
C ARG A 115 -13.51 -7.67 -0.62
N ASP A 116 -13.74 -8.56 0.35
CA ASP A 116 -12.72 -9.38 1.02
C ASP A 116 -11.50 -8.55 1.45
N LEU A 117 -10.38 -8.67 0.73
CA LEU A 117 -9.11 -8.00 1.03
C LEU A 117 -8.90 -6.73 0.17
N MET A 118 -9.75 -6.49 -0.82
CA MET A 118 -9.68 -5.33 -1.71
C MET A 118 -10.25 -4.09 -1.03
N VAL A 119 -9.54 -2.96 -1.16
CA VAL A 119 -9.92 -1.67 -0.57
C VAL A 119 -9.91 -0.56 -1.62
N ASP A 120 -10.74 0.46 -1.45
CA ASP A 120 -10.72 1.65 -2.29
C ASP A 120 -9.54 2.55 -1.91
N ARG A 121 -8.62 2.77 -2.86
CA ARG A 121 -7.43 3.62 -2.68
C ARG A 121 -7.52 4.97 -3.40
N SER A 122 -8.65 5.28 -4.03
CA SER A 122 -8.87 6.52 -4.80
C SER A 122 -8.68 7.79 -3.97
N ALA A 123 -8.73 7.69 -2.64
CA ALA A 123 -8.41 8.78 -1.73
C ALA A 123 -6.99 9.33 -1.95
N TYR A 124 -6.02 8.47 -2.27
CA TYR A 124 -4.64 8.91 -2.57
C TYR A 124 -4.56 9.70 -3.88
N ASP A 125 -5.31 9.31 -4.91
CA ASP A 125 -5.38 10.05 -6.18
C ASP A 125 -6.02 11.43 -5.97
N LYS A 126 -7.10 11.51 -5.18
CA LYS A 126 -7.75 12.76 -4.81
C LYS A 126 -6.81 13.70 -4.04
N ILE A 127 -5.96 13.18 -3.16
CA ILE A 127 -4.91 13.94 -2.47
C ILE A 127 -3.87 14.47 -3.47
N ILE A 128 -3.41 13.64 -4.41
CA ILE A 128 -2.47 14.07 -5.46
C ILE A 128 -3.11 15.17 -6.31
N GLN A 129 -4.38 15.04 -6.71
CA GLN A 129 -5.08 16.05 -7.50
C GLN A 129 -5.20 17.40 -6.76
N ALA A 130 -5.20 17.42 -5.43
CA ALA A 130 -5.28 18.65 -4.65
C ALA A 130 -3.99 19.50 -4.68
N GLY A 131 -2.85 18.94 -5.07
CA GLY A 131 -1.59 19.72 -5.12
C GLY A 131 -0.31 18.97 -5.47
N GLY A 132 -0.35 17.66 -5.70
CA GLY A 132 0.77 16.80 -6.09
C GLY A 132 1.28 17.03 -7.52
N PHE A 133 1.25 18.28 -8.00
CA PHE A 133 1.71 18.71 -9.31
C PHE A 133 2.45 20.05 -9.20
N VAL A 134 3.10 20.45 -10.29
CA VAL A 134 3.68 21.80 -10.47
C VAL A 134 2.91 22.52 -11.57
N SER A 135 2.55 23.78 -11.32
CA SER A 135 1.89 24.60 -12.33
C SER A 135 2.93 25.16 -13.29
N VAL A 136 2.87 24.77 -14.57
CA VAL A 136 3.81 25.22 -15.60
C VAL A 136 3.08 25.62 -16.88
N ASN A 137 3.61 26.60 -17.60
CA ASN A 137 3.13 26.95 -18.93
C ASN A 137 3.71 25.97 -19.96
N THR A 138 2.85 25.28 -20.72
CA THR A 138 3.21 24.17 -21.63
C THR A 138 3.74 24.62 -22.99
N GLY A 139 4.42 25.77 -23.08
CA GLY A 139 4.89 26.35 -24.35
C GLY A 139 6.28 26.99 -24.33
N GLY A 140 7.02 26.88 -23.23
CA GLY A 140 8.32 27.55 -23.08
C GLY A 140 9.20 26.93 -21.99
N VAL A 141 9.17 25.59 -21.87
CA VAL A 141 9.95 24.87 -20.87
C VAL A 141 11.44 25.04 -21.21
N PRO A 142 12.27 25.59 -20.30
CA PRO A 142 13.70 25.72 -20.54
C PRO A 142 14.37 24.34 -20.57
N ASP A 143 15.60 24.28 -21.12
CA ASP A 143 16.42 23.08 -21.03
C ASP A 143 16.55 22.60 -19.57
N ALA A 144 16.46 21.29 -19.33
CA ALA A 144 16.47 20.74 -17.98
C ALA A 144 17.77 21.07 -17.21
N ASN A 145 18.88 21.27 -17.91
CA ASN A 145 20.17 21.64 -17.32
C ASN A 145 20.33 23.14 -17.08
N ALA A 146 19.39 23.97 -17.55
CA ALA A 146 19.46 25.43 -17.38
C ALA A 146 19.24 25.87 -15.92
N ILE A 147 18.62 25.02 -15.09
CA ILE A 147 18.36 25.31 -13.68
C ILE A 147 19.19 24.35 -12.83
N PRO A 148 20.32 24.79 -12.26
CA PRO A 148 21.13 23.93 -11.40
C PRO A 148 20.37 23.60 -10.11
N ILE A 149 20.43 22.34 -9.70
CA ILE A 149 19.82 21.84 -8.47
C ILE A 149 20.93 21.30 -7.58
N PRO A 150 21.05 21.75 -6.32
CA PRO A 150 22.01 21.17 -5.39
C PRO A 150 21.77 19.66 -5.24
N LYS A 151 22.84 18.85 -5.32
CA LYS A 151 22.77 17.38 -5.27
C LYS A 151 21.94 16.87 -4.09
N ALA A 152 22.15 17.43 -2.90
CA ALA A 152 21.40 17.06 -1.71
C ALA A 152 19.88 17.27 -1.86
N HIS A 153 19.44 18.33 -2.55
CA HIS A 153 18.01 18.55 -2.82
C HIS A 153 17.48 17.58 -3.87
N ALA A 154 18.25 17.29 -4.92
CA ALA A 154 17.87 16.30 -5.92
C ALA A 154 17.70 14.90 -5.30
N ASP A 155 18.62 14.49 -4.43
CA ASP A 155 18.58 13.20 -3.73
C ASP A 155 17.37 13.11 -2.82
N MET A 156 17.18 14.07 -1.92
CA MET A 156 16.02 14.07 -1.03
C MET A 156 14.69 14.14 -1.78
N ALA A 157 14.64 14.85 -2.93
CA ALA A 157 13.44 14.89 -3.76
C ALA A 157 13.16 13.52 -4.39
N MET A 158 14.19 12.83 -4.87
CA MET A 158 14.09 11.49 -5.44
C MET A 158 13.71 10.45 -4.39
N ASP A 159 14.30 10.52 -3.19
CA ASP A 159 13.95 9.65 -2.06
C ASP A 159 12.48 9.82 -1.67
N ALA A 160 11.97 11.06 -1.63
CA ALA A 160 10.55 11.32 -1.41
C ALA A 160 9.68 10.81 -2.58
N ALA A 161 10.18 10.91 -3.81
CA ALA A 161 9.49 10.45 -5.01
C ALA A 161 9.39 8.92 -5.10
N ALA A 162 10.28 8.19 -4.44
CA ALA A 162 10.27 6.73 -4.37
C ALA A 162 9.00 6.15 -3.68
N CYS A 163 8.18 6.98 -3.05
CA CYS A 163 6.89 6.56 -2.50
C CYS A 163 5.95 6.04 -3.61
N ILE A 164 5.77 4.71 -3.65
CA ILE A 164 4.87 3.99 -4.57
C ILE A 164 3.38 4.06 -4.18
N GLY A 165 3.05 4.78 -3.11
CA GLY A 165 1.66 4.95 -2.67
C GLY A 165 0.99 3.68 -2.14
N CYS A 166 1.74 2.67 -1.66
CA CYS A 166 1.17 1.37 -1.25
C CYS A 166 0.15 1.41 -0.10
N GLY A 167 0.09 2.51 0.65
CA GLY A 167 -0.88 2.68 1.74
C GLY A 167 -0.49 2.04 3.07
N ALA A 168 0.60 1.25 3.11
CA ALA A 168 1.08 0.58 4.33
C ALA A 168 1.29 1.55 5.51
N CYS A 169 1.80 2.76 5.25
CA CYS A 169 1.99 3.79 6.28
C CYS A 169 0.67 4.22 6.94
N ALA A 170 -0.40 4.36 6.16
CA ALA A 170 -1.72 4.71 6.69
C ALA A 170 -2.37 3.51 7.40
N ALA A 171 -2.22 2.29 6.86
CA ALA A 171 -2.74 1.07 7.47
C ALA A 171 -2.02 0.70 8.79
N ALA A 172 -0.75 1.06 8.95
CA ALA A 172 0.02 0.86 10.18
C ALA A 172 -0.22 1.96 11.23
N CYS A 173 -0.59 3.15 10.78
CA CYS A 173 -0.80 4.29 11.68
C CYS A 173 -2.00 4.03 12.58
N LYS A 174 -1.82 4.15 13.90
CA LYS A 174 -2.93 4.02 14.88
C LYS A 174 -4.08 4.98 14.62
N ASN A 175 -3.77 6.15 14.06
CA ASN A 175 -4.78 7.15 13.69
C ASN A 175 -5.30 6.95 12.26
N GLY A 176 -4.77 6.00 11.49
CA GLY A 176 -5.08 5.89 10.06
C GLY A 176 -4.64 7.13 9.27
N SER A 177 -3.52 7.76 9.65
CA SER A 177 -3.08 9.01 9.02
C SER A 177 -2.31 8.76 7.71
N ALA A 178 -2.66 9.51 6.65
CA ALA A 178 -1.91 9.50 5.39
C ALA A 178 -0.76 10.52 5.37
N MET A 179 -0.38 11.10 6.52
CA MET A 179 0.60 12.19 6.57
C MET A 179 1.97 11.84 5.97
N LEU A 180 2.41 10.58 6.06
CA LEU A 180 3.67 10.14 5.42
C LEU A 180 3.57 10.11 3.89
N PHE A 181 2.41 9.75 3.35
CA PHE A 181 2.17 9.82 1.90
C PHE A 181 2.08 11.29 1.44
N VAL A 182 1.31 12.11 2.15
CA VAL A 182 1.20 13.55 1.86
C VAL A 182 2.57 14.22 1.92
N SER A 183 3.37 13.97 2.95
CA SER A 183 4.70 14.58 3.10
C SER A 183 5.66 14.16 2.00
N ALA A 184 5.64 12.89 1.56
CA ALA A 184 6.43 12.42 0.44
C ALA A 184 6.05 13.15 -0.86
N LYS A 185 4.75 13.24 -1.17
CA LYS A 185 4.26 13.90 -2.39
C LYS A 185 4.43 15.42 -2.39
N VAL A 186 4.43 16.05 -1.22
CA VAL A 186 4.78 17.46 -1.06
C VAL A 186 6.29 17.67 -1.24
N SER A 187 7.11 16.90 -0.53
CA SER A 187 8.57 17.09 -0.46
C SER A 187 9.25 16.85 -1.81
N GLN A 188 8.83 15.82 -2.56
CA GLN A 188 9.39 15.52 -3.88
C GLN A 188 9.30 16.72 -4.85
N LEU A 189 8.32 17.60 -4.65
CA LEU A 189 8.12 18.80 -5.47
C LEU A 189 8.66 20.07 -4.80
N ALA A 190 8.52 20.22 -3.49
CA ALA A 190 8.89 21.42 -2.76
C ALA A 190 10.42 21.62 -2.66
N LEU A 191 11.19 20.53 -2.75
CA LEU A 191 12.65 20.55 -2.79
C LEU A 191 13.21 21.02 -4.14
N LEU A 192 12.39 20.96 -5.21
CA LEU A 192 12.78 21.35 -6.56
C LEU A 192 12.37 22.80 -6.85
N PRO A 193 13.16 23.58 -7.61
CA PRO A 193 12.88 25.00 -7.88
C PRO A 193 11.47 25.26 -8.42
N GLN A 194 10.99 24.41 -9.33
CA GLN A 194 9.70 24.53 -9.99
C GLN A 194 8.54 24.38 -9.00
N GLY A 195 8.64 23.43 -8.06
CA GLY A 195 7.58 23.17 -7.09
C GLY A 195 7.72 23.97 -5.79
N ARG A 196 8.88 24.59 -5.53
CA ARG A 196 9.15 25.35 -4.29
C ARG A 196 8.23 26.55 -4.10
N VAL A 197 7.91 27.26 -5.18
CA VAL A 197 7.04 28.45 -5.14
C VAL A 197 5.64 28.12 -4.61
N GLU A 198 5.15 26.91 -4.90
CA GLU A 198 3.82 26.45 -4.52
C GLU A 198 3.80 25.67 -3.20
N ALA A 199 4.94 25.48 -2.54
CA ALA A 199 5.10 24.53 -1.43
C ALA A 199 4.09 24.75 -0.29
N ALA A 200 3.93 25.98 0.19
CA ALA A 200 3.02 26.28 1.30
C ALA A 200 1.54 26.07 0.91
N ARG A 201 1.16 26.48 -0.31
CA ARG A 201 -0.20 26.29 -0.84
C ARG A 201 -0.50 24.80 -1.05
N ARG A 202 0.44 24.07 -1.65
CA ARG A 202 0.39 22.62 -1.87
C ARG A 202 0.18 21.88 -0.56
N ALA A 203 1.01 22.15 0.45
CA ALA A 203 0.92 21.48 1.75
C ALA A 203 -0.46 21.69 2.38
N LYS A 204 -0.95 22.93 2.42
CA LYS A 204 -2.29 23.24 2.97
C LYS A 204 -3.41 22.53 2.22
N ALA A 205 -3.39 22.56 0.88
CA ALA A 205 -4.43 21.94 0.06
C ALA A 205 -4.45 20.40 0.20
N MET A 206 -3.27 19.77 0.18
CA MET A 206 -3.17 18.30 0.28
C MET A 206 -3.51 17.80 1.68
N VAL A 207 -3.13 18.53 2.74
CA VAL A 207 -3.53 18.20 4.12
C VAL A 207 -5.04 18.38 4.30
N ALA A 208 -5.60 19.50 3.85
CA ALA A 208 -7.05 19.71 3.93
C ALA A 208 -7.83 18.62 3.17
N LYS A 209 -7.32 18.16 2.01
CA LYS A 209 -7.93 17.06 1.26
C LYS A 209 -7.79 15.71 1.97
N MET A 210 -6.66 15.45 2.61
CA MET A 210 -6.45 14.26 3.44
C MET A 210 -7.50 14.20 4.56
N ASP A 211 -7.72 15.32 5.27
CA ASP A 211 -8.69 15.42 6.36
C ASP A 211 -10.14 15.21 5.85
N GLU A 212 -10.48 15.82 4.71
CA GLU A 212 -11.80 15.65 4.06
C GLU A 212 -12.09 14.18 3.71
N LEU A 213 -11.06 13.41 3.34
CA LEU A 213 -11.17 12.01 2.93
C LEU A 213 -11.19 11.03 4.12
N GLY A 214 -11.20 11.54 5.36
CA GLY A 214 -11.37 10.71 6.56
C GLY A 214 -10.10 10.00 7.04
N PHE A 215 -8.92 10.39 6.55
CA PHE A 215 -7.67 9.98 7.19
C PHE A 215 -7.50 10.73 8.52
N GLY A 216 -6.93 10.06 9.53
CA GLY A 216 -6.74 10.69 10.83
C GLY A 216 -5.58 11.69 10.87
N ASN A 217 -5.64 12.57 11.86
CA ASN A 217 -4.59 13.55 12.13
C ASN A 217 -3.32 12.88 12.68
N CYS A 218 -2.16 13.46 12.37
CA CYS A 218 -0.92 13.05 13.03
C CYS A 218 -0.94 13.49 14.50
N THR A 219 -0.62 12.58 15.41
CA THR A 219 -0.39 12.91 16.82
C THR A 219 0.89 12.26 17.28
N ASN A 220 1.59 12.89 18.22
CA ASN A 220 2.73 12.27 18.85
C ASN A 220 2.21 11.26 19.88
N THR A 221 2.30 9.97 19.57
CA THR A 221 2.05 8.93 20.56
C THR A 221 3.25 8.88 21.48
N ARG A 222 3.18 9.55 22.64
CA ARG A 222 4.10 9.27 23.74
C ARG A 222 3.89 7.79 24.09
N ALA A 223 4.84 6.95 23.70
CA ALA A 223 4.95 5.60 24.24
C ALA A 223 5.43 5.71 25.70
#